data_AF-M6VNL4-F1
#
_entry.id   AF-M6VNL4-F1
#
_cell.length_a   1.000
_cell.length_b   1.000
_cell.length_c   1.000
_cell.angle_alpha   90.00
_cell.angle_beta   90.00
_cell.angle_gamma   90.00
#
_symmetry.space_group_name_H-M   'P 1'
#
loop_
_entity.id
_entity.type
_entity.pdbx_description
1 polymer ?
#
loop_
_entity_poly.entity_id
_entity_poly.type
_entity_poly.pdbx_seq_one_letter_code
_entity_poly.pdbx_strand_id
1 'polypeptide(L)'
;MNTFAAKLALYLTALNYQGPTDAIKDYVDYNSEFYENDEFVVTAKYAYWWFQKNTAEALVFLNDPQKKESLGIVASLLADLNEKRALPVLQTRLKDLTNPVTMEVFKEAIHRLETQQDVPRNMDRMIWMFGFRTKSELSLGNKNDNVFVQRANEISKTDLGIVYEVDDSTPNDL
;
A
#
# COMPACT_ATOMS: atom_id res chain seq x y z
N MET A 1 9.98 13.15 14.54
CA MET A 1 9.03 12.68 15.57
C MET A 1 7.76 12.13 14.94
N ASN A 2 7.12 12.85 14.01
CA ASN A 2 5.81 12.49 13.45
C ASN A 2 5.76 11.06 12.87
N THR A 3 6.76 10.66 12.09
CA THR A 3 6.82 9.31 11.50
C THR A 3 6.93 8.17 12.53
N PHE A 4 7.50 8.41 13.72
CA PHE A 4 7.63 7.37 14.75
C PHE A 4 6.29 7.07 15.43
N ALA A 5 5.49 8.10 15.71
CA ALA A 5 4.16 7.94 16.30
C ALA A 5 3.23 7.14 15.37
N ALA A 6 3.25 7.44 14.07
CA ALA A 6 2.50 6.69 13.07
C ALA A 6 2.91 5.21 13.02
N LYS A 7 4.22 4.92 13.02
CA LYS A 7 4.72 3.54 13.07
C LYS A 7 4.32 2.81 14.34
N LEU A 8 4.42 3.47 15.50
CA LEU A 8 3.97 2.91 16.76
C LEU A 8 2.49 2.55 16.72
N ALA A 9 1.63 3.46 16.23
CA ALA A 9 0.20 3.22 16.06
C ALA A 9 -0.06 2.00 15.17
N LEU A 10 0.66 1.88 14.04
CA LEU A 10 0.56 0.70 13.17
C LEU A 10 0.96 -0.58 13.92
N TYR A 11 2.06 -0.60 14.67
CA TYR A 11 2.48 -1.78 15.42
C TYR A 11 1.51 -2.17 16.55
N LEU A 12 0.82 -1.21 17.16
CA LEU A 12 -0.24 -1.53 18.13
C LEU A 12 -1.35 -2.38 17.48
N THR A 13 -1.62 -2.19 16.19
CA THR A 13 -2.58 -3.05 15.48
C THR A 13 -2.09 -4.49 15.38
N ALA A 14 -0.78 -4.71 15.23
CA ALA A 14 -0.17 -6.04 15.16
C ALA A 14 -0.31 -6.79 16.49
N LEU A 15 -0.14 -6.05 17.58
CA LEU A 15 -0.25 -6.54 18.96
C LEU A 15 -1.70 -6.71 19.43
N ASN A 16 -2.68 -6.43 18.56
CA ASN A 16 -4.10 -6.44 18.89
C ASN A 16 -4.41 -5.64 20.16
N TYR A 17 -3.81 -4.46 20.28
CA TYR A 17 -3.97 -3.58 21.43
C TYR A 17 -5.47 -3.31 21.71
N GLN A 18 -5.86 -3.39 22.99
CA GLN A 18 -7.26 -3.27 23.44
C GLN A 18 -7.51 -2.00 24.28
N GLY A 19 -6.54 -1.10 24.40
CA GLY A 19 -6.68 0.12 25.18
C GLY A 19 -7.20 1.31 24.37
N PRO A 20 -7.23 2.51 24.98
CA PRO A 20 -7.75 3.72 24.35
C PRO A 20 -6.97 4.10 23.08
N THR A 21 -7.69 4.56 22.06
CA THR A 21 -7.11 5.01 20.78
C THR A 21 -7.18 6.53 20.59
N ASP A 22 -7.58 7.29 21.62
CA ASP A 22 -7.77 8.74 21.55
C ASP A 22 -6.48 9.46 21.13
N ALA A 23 -5.34 9.03 21.67
CA ALA A 23 -4.05 9.60 21.28
C ALA A 23 -3.71 9.39 19.79
N ILE A 24 -4.20 8.31 19.17
CA ILE A 24 -4.05 8.09 17.71
C ILE A 24 -4.97 9.06 16.96
N LYS A 25 -6.20 9.25 17.44
CA LYS A 25 -7.15 10.21 16.86
C LYS A 25 -6.62 11.64 16.92
N ASP A 26 -6.20 12.10 18.10
CA ASP A 26 -5.67 13.45 18.32
C ASP A 26 -4.45 13.70 17.43
N TYR A 27 -3.59 12.68 17.28
CA TYR A 27 -2.46 12.74 16.37
C TYR A 27 -2.89 12.90 14.91
N VAL A 28 -3.89 12.12 14.46
CA VAL A 28 -4.44 12.21 13.10
C VAL A 28 -5.07 13.58 12.87
N ASP A 29 -5.90 14.07 13.79
CA ASP A 29 -6.60 15.35 13.67
C ASP A 29 -5.59 16.50 13.56
N TYR A 30 -4.60 16.54 14.46
CA TYR A 30 -3.58 17.60 14.48
C TYR A 30 -2.75 17.64 13.20
N ASN A 31 -2.31 16.50 12.68
CA ASN A 31 -1.45 16.48 11.49
C ASN A 31 -2.23 16.58 10.18
N SER A 32 -3.52 16.25 10.17
CA SER A 32 -4.34 16.31 8.96
C SER A 32 -4.56 17.73 8.43
N GLU A 33 -4.38 18.75 9.26
CA GLU A 33 -4.50 20.16 8.83
C GLU A 33 -3.51 20.52 7.71
N PHE A 34 -2.30 19.95 7.74
CA PHE A 34 -1.23 20.29 6.78
C PHE A 34 -0.72 19.09 5.98
N TYR A 35 -0.89 17.87 6.48
CA TYR A 35 -0.24 16.66 5.97
C TYR A 35 -1.24 15.53 5.70
N GLU A 36 -2.49 15.87 5.40
CA GLU A 36 -3.61 14.92 5.33
C GLU A 36 -3.34 13.67 4.46
N ASN A 37 -2.55 13.84 3.40
CA ASN A 37 -2.25 12.83 2.39
C ASN A 37 -0.88 12.15 2.59
N ASP A 38 -0.03 12.71 3.47
CA ASP A 38 1.31 12.21 3.71
C ASP A 38 1.25 10.79 4.28
N GLU A 39 2.19 9.96 3.85
CA GLU A 39 2.26 8.54 4.22
C GLU A 39 2.17 8.31 5.73
N PHE A 40 2.80 9.18 6.53
CA PHE A 40 2.79 9.03 7.98
C PHE A 40 1.41 9.32 8.60
N VAL A 41 0.67 10.31 8.10
CA VAL A 41 -0.69 10.60 8.57
C VAL A 41 -1.62 9.47 8.14
N VAL A 42 -1.52 9.02 6.89
CA VAL A 42 -2.35 7.93 6.37
C VAL A 42 -2.03 6.59 7.05
N THR A 43 -0.78 6.37 7.49
CA THR A 43 -0.41 5.23 8.34
C THR A 43 -1.08 5.30 9.71
N ALA A 44 -1.15 6.48 10.33
CA ALA A 44 -1.87 6.65 11.59
C ALA A 44 -3.39 6.50 11.39
N LYS A 45 -3.95 7.01 10.29
CA LYS A 45 -5.35 6.78 9.88
C LYS A 45 -5.64 5.30 9.68
N TYR A 46 -4.76 4.55 9.02
CA TYR A 46 -4.87 3.09 8.91
C TYR A 46 -5.06 2.47 10.29
N ALA A 47 -4.19 2.81 11.24
CA ALA A 47 -4.24 2.22 12.58
C ALA A 47 -5.54 2.59 13.31
N TYR A 48 -5.92 3.88 13.26
CA TYR A 48 -7.15 4.36 13.87
C TYR A 48 -8.39 3.68 13.28
N TRP A 49 -8.53 3.69 11.96
CA TRP A 49 -9.65 3.05 11.27
C TRP A 49 -9.68 1.52 11.48
N TRP A 50 -8.53 0.87 11.60
CA TRP A 50 -8.44 -0.56 11.93
C TRP A 50 -9.04 -0.87 13.30
N PHE A 51 -8.72 -0.07 14.32
CA PHE A 51 -9.26 -0.24 15.67
C PHE A 51 -10.76 0.07 15.73
N GLN A 52 -11.18 1.14 15.04
CA GLN A 52 -12.59 1.58 15.02
C GLN A 52 -13.47 0.79 14.05
N LYS A 53 -12.89 -0.11 13.24
CA LYS A 53 -13.57 -0.77 12.11
C LYS A 53 -14.28 0.23 11.18
N ASN A 54 -13.70 1.42 11.03
CA ASN A 54 -14.29 2.52 10.27
C ASN A 54 -13.95 2.41 8.79
N THR A 55 -14.67 1.54 8.08
CA THR A 55 -14.51 1.38 6.63
C THR A 55 -15.14 2.53 5.84
N ALA A 56 -16.09 3.27 6.43
CA ALA A 56 -16.81 4.35 5.75
C ALA A 56 -15.87 5.53 5.42
N GLU A 57 -15.10 6.02 6.39
CA GLU A 57 -14.13 7.10 6.13
C GLU A 57 -13.01 6.66 5.19
N ALA A 58 -12.52 5.43 5.33
CA ALA A 58 -11.52 4.87 4.43
C ALA A 58 -12.02 4.78 2.98
N LEU A 59 -13.28 4.40 2.77
CA LEU A 59 -13.92 4.41 1.45
C LEU A 59 -14.07 5.83 0.89
N VAL A 60 -14.49 6.79 1.71
CA VAL A 60 -14.56 8.21 1.29
C VAL A 60 -13.20 8.71 0.84
N PHE A 61 -12.15 8.45 1.62
CA PHE A 61 -10.79 8.83 1.25
C PHE A 61 -10.34 8.18 -0.06
N LEU A 62 -10.56 6.87 -0.21
CA LEU A 62 -10.17 6.13 -1.41
C LEU A 62 -10.91 6.64 -2.66
N ASN A 63 -12.19 6.98 -2.53
CA ASN A 63 -13.05 7.40 -3.64
C ASN A 63 -12.86 8.87 -4.06
N ASP A 64 -12.15 9.68 -3.26
CA ASP A 64 -11.92 11.08 -3.58
C ASP A 64 -10.97 11.23 -4.79
N PRO A 65 -11.43 11.79 -5.93
CA PRO A 65 -10.63 11.93 -7.15
C PRO A 65 -9.34 12.73 -6.93
N GLN A 66 -9.32 13.66 -5.97
CA GLN A 66 -8.21 14.56 -5.67
C GLN A 66 -7.10 13.88 -4.86
N LYS A 67 -7.41 12.80 -4.15
CA LYS A 67 -6.41 12.00 -3.42
C LYS A 67 -5.62 11.14 -4.40
N LYS A 68 -4.30 11.35 -4.46
CA LYS A 68 -3.37 10.60 -5.35
C LYS A 68 -2.27 9.88 -4.59
N GLU A 69 -1.96 10.31 -3.38
CA GLU A 69 -0.88 9.78 -2.55
C GLU A 69 -1.42 8.82 -1.49
N SER A 70 -0.54 7.93 -1.02
CA SER A 70 -0.83 6.99 0.09
C SER A 70 -2.05 6.08 -0.10
N LEU A 71 -2.64 6.05 -1.30
CA LEU A 71 -3.82 5.24 -1.63
C LEU A 71 -3.59 3.75 -1.37
N GLY A 72 -2.34 3.29 -1.53
CA GLY A 72 -1.99 1.90 -1.26
C GLY A 72 -2.22 1.48 0.19
N ILE A 73 -1.97 2.38 1.16
CA ILE A 73 -2.21 2.10 2.58
C ILE A 73 -3.71 1.96 2.84
N VAL A 74 -4.52 2.83 2.24
CA VAL A 74 -5.99 2.80 2.38
C VAL A 74 -6.59 1.57 1.70
N ALA A 75 -6.12 1.21 0.50
CA ALA A 75 -6.51 -0.02 -0.17
C ALA A 75 -6.18 -1.26 0.68
N SER A 76 -5.02 -1.26 1.33
CA SER A 76 -4.60 -2.34 2.21
C SER A 76 -5.47 -2.44 3.45
N LEU A 77 -5.86 -1.31 4.06
CA LEU A 77 -6.82 -1.32 5.17
C LEU A 77 -8.15 -1.96 4.77
N LEU A 78 -8.70 -1.56 3.62
CA LEU A 78 -10.00 -2.06 3.17
C LEU A 78 -9.94 -3.55 2.85
N ALA A 79 -8.84 -4.03 2.26
CA ALA A 79 -8.58 -5.46 2.11
C ALA A 79 -8.43 -6.16 3.46
N ASP A 80 -7.68 -5.60 4.40
CA ASP A 80 -7.47 -6.16 5.74
C ASP A 80 -8.77 -6.19 6.57
N LEU A 81 -9.68 -5.24 6.36
CA LEU A 81 -11.01 -5.23 6.98
C LEU A 81 -12.05 -6.04 6.19
N ASN A 82 -11.66 -6.66 5.08
CA ASN A 82 -12.53 -7.40 4.17
C ASN A 82 -13.75 -6.60 3.67
N GLU A 83 -13.56 -5.31 3.40
CA GLU A 83 -14.61 -4.40 2.95
C GLU A 83 -14.92 -4.58 1.46
N LYS A 84 -15.89 -5.43 1.13
CA LYS A 84 -16.25 -5.75 -0.27
C LYS A 84 -16.74 -4.55 -1.07
N ARG A 85 -17.30 -3.52 -0.42
CA ARG A 85 -17.73 -2.29 -1.12
C ARG A 85 -16.56 -1.52 -1.76
N ALA A 86 -15.32 -1.80 -1.36
CA ALA A 86 -14.14 -1.20 -1.96
C ALA A 86 -13.82 -1.71 -3.37
N LEU A 87 -14.28 -2.92 -3.74
CA LEU A 87 -13.98 -3.54 -5.03
C LEU A 87 -14.25 -2.63 -6.25
N PRO A 88 -15.47 -2.09 -6.46
CA PRO A 88 -15.74 -1.25 -7.61
C PRO A 88 -14.91 0.05 -7.62
N VAL A 89 -14.62 0.60 -6.43
CA VAL A 89 -13.78 1.79 -6.29
C VAL A 89 -12.35 1.49 -6.71
N LEU A 90 -11.75 0.43 -6.16
CA LEU A 90 -10.40 -0.02 -6.49
C LEU A 90 -10.25 -0.32 -7.99
N GLN A 91 -11.17 -1.08 -8.57
CA GLN A 91 -11.16 -1.43 -10.00
C GLN A 91 -11.28 -0.19 -10.90
N THR A 92 -12.09 0.79 -10.50
CA THR A 92 -12.22 2.05 -11.26
C THR A 92 -10.94 2.85 -11.19
N ARG A 93 -10.42 3.10 -9.99
CA ARG A 93 -9.23 3.95 -9.79
C ARG A 93 -7.98 3.32 -10.37
N LEU A 94 -7.86 1.98 -10.38
CA LEU A 94 -6.72 1.26 -10.97
C LEU A 94 -6.47 1.65 -12.43
N LYS A 95 -7.53 1.97 -13.19
CA LYS A 95 -7.42 2.37 -14.61
C LYS A 95 -6.66 3.68 -14.82
N ASP A 96 -6.68 4.56 -13.81
CA ASP A 96 -6.09 5.90 -13.87
C ASP A 96 -4.77 6.02 -13.07
N LEU A 97 -4.34 4.93 -12.42
CA LEU A 97 -3.09 4.92 -11.65
C LEU A 97 -1.88 4.78 -12.58
N THR A 98 -0.87 5.60 -12.33
CA THR A 98 0.41 5.56 -13.07
C THR A 98 1.58 5.05 -12.23
N ASN A 99 1.46 5.07 -10.90
CA ASN A 99 2.51 4.58 -10.01
C ASN A 99 2.50 3.04 -9.98
N PRO A 100 3.55 2.35 -10.48
CA PRO A 100 3.55 0.89 -10.59
C PRO A 100 3.42 0.18 -9.24
N VAL A 101 4.02 0.73 -8.18
CA VAL A 101 3.93 0.15 -6.83
C VAL A 101 2.50 0.24 -6.32
N THR A 102 1.86 1.40 -6.43
CA THR A 102 0.44 1.58 -6.03
C THR A 102 -0.48 0.68 -6.85
N MET A 103 -0.20 0.48 -8.14
CA MET A 103 -0.97 -0.47 -8.97
C MET A 103 -0.87 -1.91 -8.45
N GLU A 104 0.32 -2.38 -8.08
CA GLU A 104 0.51 -3.71 -7.49
C GLU A 104 -0.24 -3.86 -6.15
N VAL A 105 -0.25 -2.81 -5.33
CA VAL A 105 -1.05 -2.77 -4.11
C VAL A 105 -2.54 -2.91 -4.44
N PHE A 106 -3.05 -2.17 -5.43
CA PHE A 106 -4.46 -2.24 -5.83
C PHE A 106 -4.85 -3.62 -6.37
N LYS A 107 -4.00 -4.23 -7.20
CA LYS A 107 -4.23 -5.58 -7.73
C LYS A 107 -4.33 -6.62 -6.61
N GLU A 108 -3.42 -6.57 -5.64
CA GLU A 108 -3.46 -7.46 -4.47
C GLU A 108 -4.70 -7.21 -3.61
N ALA A 109 -5.08 -5.96 -3.35
CA ALA A 109 -6.27 -5.61 -2.58
C ALA A 109 -7.55 -6.13 -3.26
N ILE A 110 -7.67 -5.96 -4.59
CA ILE A 110 -8.78 -6.50 -5.38
C ILE A 110 -8.82 -8.02 -5.28
N HIS A 111 -7.69 -8.69 -5.54
CA HIS A 111 -7.62 -10.15 -5.49
C HIS A 111 -8.04 -10.71 -4.12
N ARG A 112 -7.56 -10.10 -3.02
CA ARG A 112 -7.96 -10.48 -1.66
C ARG A 112 -9.44 -10.27 -1.43
N LEU A 113 -9.97 -9.11 -1.80
CA LEU A 113 -11.40 -8.82 -1.65
C LEU A 113 -12.28 -9.71 -2.55
N GLU A 114 -11.78 -10.28 -3.63
CA GLU A 114 -12.52 -11.26 -4.44
C GLU A 114 -12.50 -12.66 -3.84
N THR A 115 -11.39 -13.05 -3.18
CA THR A 115 -11.14 -14.45 -2.81
C THR A 115 -11.34 -14.75 -1.33
N GLN A 116 -10.99 -13.82 -0.43
CA GLN A 116 -11.07 -14.04 1.00
C GLN A 116 -12.53 -13.97 1.49
N GLN A 117 -12.89 -14.77 2.49
CA GLN A 117 -14.24 -14.76 3.06
C GLN A 117 -14.33 -13.84 4.29
N ASP A 118 -13.26 -13.77 5.07
CA ASP A 118 -13.23 -13.06 6.35
C ASP A 118 -12.00 -12.14 6.45
N VAL A 119 -11.96 -11.36 7.54
CA VAL A 119 -10.78 -10.57 7.94
C VAL A 119 -9.57 -11.53 8.09
N PRO A 120 -8.45 -11.29 7.39
CA PRO A 120 -7.25 -12.12 7.53
C PRO A 120 -6.69 -12.09 8.95
N ARG A 121 -5.97 -13.16 9.32
CA ARG A 121 -5.23 -13.20 10.58
C ARG A 121 -4.21 -12.06 10.61
N ASN A 122 -3.85 -11.59 11.81
CA ASN A 122 -2.97 -10.44 11.97
C ASN A 122 -1.66 -10.52 11.16
N MET A 123 -1.03 -11.69 11.05
CA MET A 123 0.22 -11.88 10.28
C MET A 123 0.00 -11.90 8.76
N ASP A 124 -1.20 -12.27 8.32
CA ASP A 124 -1.54 -12.40 6.91
C ASP A 124 -2.08 -11.09 6.32
N ARG A 125 -2.15 -10.02 7.13
CA ARG A 125 -2.59 -8.69 6.69
C ARG A 125 -1.67 -8.10 5.63
N MET A 126 -2.29 -7.48 4.65
CA MET A 126 -1.68 -6.84 3.50
C MET A 126 -0.77 -5.68 3.89
N ILE A 127 -1.07 -4.94 4.97
CA ILE A 127 -0.21 -3.84 5.44
C ILE A 127 1.24 -4.29 5.73
N TRP A 128 1.46 -5.56 6.07
CA TRP A 128 2.80 -6.09 6.33
C TRP A 128 3.60 -6.40 5.06
N MET A 129 2.95 -6.42 3.90
CA MET A 129 3.62 -6.59 2.62
C MET A 129 4.40 -5.34 2.17
N PHE A 130 4.22 -4.20 2.84
CA PHE A 130 5.02 -2.99 2.59
C PHE A 130 6.47 -3.10 3.10
N GLY A 131 6.79 -4.11 3.90
CA GLY A 131 8.12 -4.30 4.46
C GLY A 131 8.49 -3.23 5.51
N PHE A 132 9.68 -3.37 6.09
CA PHE A 132 10.18 -2.50 7.16
C PHE A 132 11.59 -1.96 6.91
N ARG A 133 12.26 -2.36 5.82
CA ARG A 133 13.62 -1.91 5.55
C ARG A 133 13.70 -0.39 5.42
N THR A 134 14.66 0.17 6.14
CA THR A 134 14.96 1.60 6.09
C THR A 134 15.66 1.96 4.79
N LYS A 135 15.57 3.23 4.37
CA LYS A 135 16.31 3.74 3.20
C LYS A 135 17.81 3.47 3.33
N SER A 136 18.37 3.63 4.53
CA SER A 136 19.78 3.36 4.81
C SER A 136 20.14 1.89 4.57
N GLU A 137 19.33 0.94 5.04
CA GLU A 137 19.56 -0.48 4.77
C GLU A 137 19.52 -0.80 3.27
N LEU A 138 18.57 -0.21 2.54
CA LEU A 138 18.50 -0.38 1.08
C LEU A 138 19.72 0.21 0.39
N SER A 139 20.19 1.40 0.80
CA SER A 139 21.40 2.02 0.27
C SER A 139 22.68 1.22 0.57
N LEU A 140 22.68 0.41 1.62
CA LEU A 140 23.77 -0.53 1.94
C LEU A 140 23.70 -1.82 1.11
N GLY A 141 22.77 -1.93 0.16
CA GLY A 141 22.64 -3.07 -0.75
C GLY A 141 21.72 -4.18 -0.22
N ASN A 142 21.01 -3.97 0.90
CA ASN A 142 20.04 -4.95 1.35
C ASN A 142 18.87 -5.03 0.36
N LYS A 143 18.39 -6.26 0.13
CA LYS A 143 17.18 -6.47 -0.69
C LYS A 143 16.00 -5.76 -0.04
N ASN A 144 15.22 -5.06 -0.86
CA ASN A 144 13.95 -4.49 -0.45
C ASN A 144 13.01 -5.62 0.01
N ASP A 145 12.33 -5.48 1.14
CA ASP A 145 11.35 -6.43 1.66
C ASP A 145 9.90 -6.03 1.38
N ASN A 146 9.70 -4.87 0.73
CA ASN A 146 8.41 -4.45 0.21
C ASN A 146 8.05 -5.29 -1.03
N VAL A 147 7.06 -6.18 -0.88
CA VAL A 147 6.61 -7.10 -1.93
C VAL A 147 6.09 -6.35 -3.15
N PHE A 148 5.42 -5.21 -2.96
CA PHE A 148 4.87 -4.42 -4.06
C PHE A 148 5.96 -3.74 -4.89
N VAL A 149 7.02 -3.25 -4.24
CA VAL A 149 8.19 -2.70 -4.95
C VAL A 149 8.94 -3.82 -5.69
N GLN A 150 9.09 -5.00 -5.10
CA GLN A 150 9.69 -6.15 -5.79
C GLN A 150 8.90 -6.50 -7.07
N ARG A 151 7.58 -6.72 -6.96
CA ARG A 151 6.71 -7.04 -8.10
C ARG A 151 6.73 -5.95 -9.18
N ALA A 152 6.65 -4.68 -8.78
CA ALA A 152 6.74 -3.57 -9.72
C ALA A 152 8.07 -3.57 -10.49
N ASN A 153 9.19 -3.82 -9.81
CA ASN A 153 10.51 -3.89 -10.45
C ASN A 153 10.66 -5.10 -11.37
N GLU A 154 10.05 -6.25 -11.04
CA GLU A 154 10.06 -7.45 -11.89
C GLU A 154 9.34 -7.21 -13.22
N ILE A 155 8.20 -6.52 -13.19
CA ILE A 155 7.46 -6.12 -14.39
C ILE A 155 8.33 -5.20 -15.25
N SER A 156 8.90 -4.14 -14.66
CA SER A 156 9.77 -3.21 -15.41
C SER A 156 11.00 -3.88 -16.03
N LYS A 157 11.59 -4.88 -15.35
CA LYS A 157 12.70 -5.67 -15.91
C LYS A 157 12.25 -6.57 -17.06
N THR A 158 11.03 -7.11 -17.00
CA THR A 158 10.45 -7.93 -18.07
C THR A 158 10.17 -7.07 -19.30
N ASP A 159 9.68 -5.85 -19.12
CA ASP A 159 9.44 -4.88 -20.20
C ASP A 159 10.75 -4.42 -20.88
N LEU A 160 11.84 -4.33 -20.11
CA LEU A 160 13.19 -4.03 -20.64
C LEU A 160 13.91 -5.26 -21.22
N GLY A 161 13.41 -6.47 -20.93
CA GLY A 161 13.99 -7.74 -21.39
C GLY A 161 13.57 -8.14 -22.80
N ILE A 162 12.67 -7.39 -23.45
CA ILE A 162 12.34 -7.56 -24.87
C ILE A 162 13.19 -6.61 -25.71
N VAL A 163 14.52 -6.77 -25.62
CA VAL A 163 15.42 -6.37 -26.71
C VAL A 163 15.90 -7.69 -27.29
N TYR A 164 15.23 -8.15 -28.34
CA TYR A 164 15.87 -9.10 -29.23
C TYR A 164 17.11 -8.38 -29.77
N GLU A 165 18.30 -8.84 -29.39
CA GLU A 165 19.46 -8.60 -30.23
C GLU A 165 19.12 -9.22 -31.59
N VAL A 166 18.68 -8.38 -32.51
CA VAL A 166 18.68 -8.72 -33.92
C VAL A 166 20.16 -8.82 -34.26
N ASP A 167 20.65 -10.04 -34.31
CA ASP A 167 21.93 -10.36 -34.91
C ASP A 167 21.84 -9.90 -36.37
N ASP A 168 22.34 -8.69 -36.61
CA ASP A 168 22.44 -8.04 -37.91
C ASP A 168 23.61 -8.67 -38.70
N SER A 169 23.68 -10.00 -38.69
CA SER A 169 24.60 -10.75 -39.53
C SER A 169 24.13 -10.65 -40.97
N THR A 170 24.66 -9.61 -41.62
CA THR A 170 24.66 -9.42 -43.06
C THR A 170 25.03 -10.74 -43.77
N PRO A 171 24.26 -11.17 -44.79
CA PRO A 171 24.72 -12.24 -45.66
C PRO A 171 25.93 -11.69 -46.41
N ASN A 172 27.13 -12.13 -46.06
CA ASN A 172 28.29 -11.91 -46.90
C ASN A 172 28.05 -12.67 -48.21
N ASP A 173 27.77 -11.91 -49.26
CA ASP A 173 28.07 -12.30 -50.63
C ASP A 173 29.52 -12.79 -50.70
N LEU A 174 29.72 -14.07 -51.07
CA LEU A 174 30.80 -14.60 -51.91
C LEU A 174 30.57 -16.09 -52.22
#